data_AF-A0A944XZI7-F1
#
_entry.id   AF-A0A944XZI7-F1
#
_cell.length_a   1.000
_cell.length_b   1.000
_cell.length_c   1.000
_cell.angle_alpha   90.00
_cell.angle_beta   90.00
_cell.angle_gamma   90.00
#
_symmetry.space_group_name_H-M   'P 1'
#
loop_
_entity.id
_entity.type
_entity.pdbx_description
1 polymer ?
#
loop_
_entity_poly.entity_id
_entity_poly.type
_entity_poly.pdbx_seq_one_letter_code
_entity_poly.pdbx_strand_id
1 'polypeptide(L)'
;MEWKAEFSVGNDGLDDDHKIIIDLISRFDYAYSVEVEGELIANVLDQLIAYTKFHFQREEEYMHRIAYPFRALKDHEARHQALEEQLDELYEAFHGGKTEIAADISEFLGTWLRGHILETDMKYKAHADKKSAPPT
;
A
#
# COMPACT_ATOMS: atom_id res chain seq x y z
N MET A 1 -8.82 -9.42 -1.95
CA MET A 1 -8.30 -9.40 -0.55
C MET A 1 -9.33 -8.73 0.33
N GLU A 2 -9.38 -9.00 1.64
CA GLU A 2 -10.36 -8.34 2.53
C GLU A 2 -9.66 -7.64 3.70
N TRP A 3 -10.22 -6.51 4.15
CA TRP A 3 -9.76 -5.80 5.34
C TRP A 3 -9.93 -6.68 6.58
N LYS A 4 -8.96 -6.61 7.48
CA LYS A 4 -8.98 -7.31 8.76
C LYS A 4 -8.51 -6.36 9.86
N ALA A 5 -9.03 -6.56 11.07
CA ALA A 5 -8.65 -5.75 12.22
C ALA A 5 -7.13 -5.80 12.53
N GLU A 6 -6.44 -6.87 12.13
CA GLU A 6 -4.99 -7.02 12.28
C GLU A 6 -4.18 -6.05 11.39
N PHE A 7 -4.80 -5.44 10.38
CA PHE A 7 -4.16 -4.42 9.54
C PHE A 7 -4.26 -3.01 10.12
N SER A 8 -5.04 -2.81 11.19
CA SER A 8 -5.19 -1.49 11.81
C SER A 8 -3.89 -1.01 12.44
N VAL A 9 -3.48 0.19 12.04
CA VAL A 9 -2.31 0.89 12.59
C VAL A 9 -2.69 1.86 13.71
N GLY A 10 -3.95 1.82 14.16
CA GLY A 10 -4.46 2.66 15.24
C GLY A 10 -4.62 4.14 14.85
N ASN A 11 -4.63 4.44 13.55
CA ASN A 11 -4.91 5.75 12.99
C ASN A 11 -6.02 5.60 11.96
N ASP A 12 -7.23 6.07 12.28
CA ASP A 12 -8.42 5.91 11.43
C ASP A 12 -8.20 6.39 9.99
N GLY A 13 -7.45 7.48 9.80
CA GLY A 13 -7.17 8.04 8.48
C GLY A 13 -6.26 7.15 7.64
N LEU A 14 -5.27 6.47 8.25
CA LEU A 14 -4.39 5.53 7.55
C LEU A 14 -5.07 4.16 7.36
N ASP A 15 -5.88 3.73 8.33
CA ASP A 15 -6.70 2.52 8.22
C ASP A 15 -7.72 2.66 7.07
N ASP A 16 -8.29 3.84 6.87
CA ASP A 16 -9.19 4.11 5.74
C ASP A 16 -8.43 4.10 4.41
N ASP A 17 -7.19 4.60 4.37
CA ASP A 17 -6.35 4.49 3.18
C ASP A 17 -6.05 3.01 2.84
N HIS A 18 -5.69 2.19 3.83
CA HIS A 18 -5.47 0.75 3.64
C HIS A 18 -6.72 0.05 3.09
N LYS A 19 -7.91 0.37 3.62
CA LYS A 19 -9.18 -0.19 3.10
C LYS A 19 -9.41 0.18 1.63
N ILE A 20 -9.10 1.43 1.24
CA ILE A 20 -9.22 1.89 -0.14
C ILE A 20 -8.25 1.12 -1.04
N ILE A 21 -7.00 0.92 -0.63
CA ILE A 21 -6.01 0.15 -1.40
C ILE A 21 -6.47 -1.31 -1.55
N ILE A 22 -6.97 -1.94 -0.48
CA ILE A 22 -7.50 -3.32 -0.52
C ILE A 22 -8.70 -3.42 -1.49
N ASP A 23 -9.59 -2.44 -1.49
CA ASP A 23 -10.72 -2.38 -2.44
C ASP A 23 -10.22 -2.22 -3.88
N LEU A 24 -9.26 -1.33 -4.14
CA LEU A 24 -8.66 -1.14 -5.46
C LEU A 24 -7.97 -2.42 -5.98
N ILE A 25 -7.20 -3.12 -5.14
CA ILE A 25 -6.62 -4.43 -5.47
C ILE A 25 -7.73 -5.43 -5.83
N SER A 26 -8.82 -5.46 -5.06
CA SER A 26 -9.91 -6.40 -5.30
C SER A 26 -10.69 -6.07 -6.59
N ARG A 27 -10.83 -4.79 -6.93
CA ARG A 27 -11.40 -4.35 -8.21
C ARG A 27 -10.50 -4.70 -9.38
N PHE A 28 -9.18 -4.56 -9.22
CA PHE A 28 -8.21 -4.95 -10.25
C PHE A 28 -8.27 -6.45 -10.52
N ASP A 29 -8.22 -7.25 -9.45
CA ASP A 29 -8.35 -8.72 -9.52
C ASP A 29 -9.65 -9.14 -10.20
N TYR A 30 -10.77 -8.51 -9.84
CA TYR A 30 -12.06 -8.77 -10.46
C TYR A 30 -12.07 -8.42 -11.95
N ALA A 31 -11.65 -7.21 -12.32
CA ALA A 31 -11.62 -6.72 -13.70
C ALA A 31 -10.78 -7.62 -14.60
N TYR A 32 -9.65 -8.11 -14.09
CA TYR A 32 -8.84 -9.10 -14.78
C TYR A 32 -9.55 -10.46 -14.90
N SER A 33 -10.15 -10.96 -13.82
CA SER A 33 -10.75 -12.31 -13.77
C SER A 33 -11.95 -12.52 -14.70
N VAL A 34 -12.68 -11.45 -15.03
CA VAL A 34 -13.86 -11.51 -15.92
C VAL A 34 -13.57 -11.00 -17.34
N GLU A 35 -12.28 -10.90 -17.71
CA GLU A 35 -11.80 -10.47 -19.03
C GLU A 35 -12.42 -9.14 -19.49
N VAL A 36 -12.53 -8.19 -18.57
CA VAL A 36 -13.00 -6.83 -18.91
C VAL A 36 -12.03 -6.20 -19.91
N GLU A 37 -12.55 -5.31 -20.77
CA GLU A 37 -11.74 -4.50 -21.69
C GLU A 37 -10.51 -3.91 -21.00
N GLY A 38 -9.35 -4.01 -21.66
CA GLY A 38 -8.05 -3.63 -21.07
C GLY A 38 -7.97 -2.18 -20.58
N GLU A 39 -8.77 -1.26 -21.14
CA GLU A 39 -8.87 0.13 -20.66
C GLU A 39 -9.41 0.24 -19.24
N LEU A 40 -10.35 -0.62 -18.84
CA LEU A 40 -10.89 -0.61 -17.48
C LEU A 40 -9.87 -1.18 -16.48
N ILE A 41 -9.12 -2.21 -16.88
CA ILE A 41 -8.03 -2.77 -16.06
C ILE A 41 -6.92 -1.72 -15.87
N ALA A 42 -6.54 -1.04 -16.95
CA ALA A 42 -5.58 0.07 -16.91
C ALA A 42 -6.02 1.17 -15.94
N ASN A 43 -7.27 1.61 -16.06
CA ASN A 43 -7.79 2.68 -15.20
C ASN A 43 -7.78 2.32 -13.71
N VAL A 44 -8.07 1.07 -13.36
CA VAL A 44 -8.00 0.62 -11.95
C VAL A 44 -6.54 0.55 -11.48
N LEU A 45 -5.62 0.10 -12.34
CA LEU A 45 -4.18 0.09 -12.04
C LEU A 45 -3.65 1.51 -11.78
N ASP A 46 -4.03 2.48 -12.61
CA ASP A 46 -3.66 3.89 -12.45
C ASP A 46 -4.10 4.44 -11.09
N GLN A 47 -5.38 4.19 -10.74
CA GLN A 47 -5.94 4.60 -9.46
C GLN A 47 -5.19 3.95 -8.29
N LEU A 48 -4.90 2.65 -8.39
CA LEU A 48 -4.20 1.91 -7.35
C LEU A 48 -2.80 2.46 -7.11
N ILE A 49 -2.03 2.70 -8.17
CA ILE A 49 -0.66 3.23 -8.05
C ILE A 49 -0.68 4.64 -7.50
N ALA A 50 -1.53 5.51 -8.03
CA ALA A 50 -1.66 6.88 -7.54
C ALA A 50 -2.06 6.94 -6.06
N TYR A 51 -3.02 6.10 -5.65
CA TYR A 51 -3.48 6.07 -4.26
C TYR A 51 -2.43 5.46 -3.31
N THR A 52 -1.66 4.48 -3.76
CA THR A 52 -0.56 3.90 -2.97
C THR A 52 0.53 4.94 -2.69
N LYS A 53 0.96 5.71 -3.71
CA LYS A 53 1.93 6.80 -3.54
C LYS A 53 1.42 7.89 -2.60
N PHE A 54 0.13 8.24 -2.71
CA PHE A 54 -0.51 9.19 -1.81
C PHE A 54 -0.55 8.69 -0.36
N HIS A 55 -0.87 7.41 -0.16
CA HIS A 55 -0.89 6.79 1.16
C HIS A 55 0.49 6.81 1.82
N PHE A 56 1.55 6.45 1.08
CA PHE A 56 2.94 6.49 1.59
C PHE A 56 3.33 7.88 2.12
N GLN A 57 3.03 8.94 1.37
CA GLN A 57 3.29 10.31 1.82
C GLN A 57 2.59 10.63 3.14
N ARG A 58 1.35 10.17 3.32
CA ARG A 58 0.59 10.39 4.55
C ARG A 58 1.14 9.60 5.73
N GLU A 59 1.63 8.39 5.51
CA GLU A 59 2.32 7.61 6.55
C GLU A 59 3.60 8.33 7.00
N GLU A 60 4.42 8.77 6.06
CA GLU A 60 5.68 9.48 6.34
C GLU A 60 5.42 10.78 7.11
N GLU A 61 4.41 11.56 6.70
CA GLU A 61 3.94 12.73 7.46
C GLU A 61 3.50 12.35 8.88
N TYR A 62 2.75 11.27 9.04
CA TYR A 62 2.30 10.79 10.35
C TYR A 62 3.50 10.39 11.22
N MET A 63 4.46 9.66 10.66
CA MET A 63 5.70 9.25 11.32
C MET A 63 6.50 10.47 11.80
N HIS A 64 6.57 11.54 11.02
CA HIS A 64 7.13 12.81 11.45
C HIS A 64 6.38 13.42 12.64
N ARG A 65 5.03 13.47 12.58
CA ARG A 65 4.19 14.04 13.65
C ARG A 65 4.32 13.30 14.98
N ILE A 66 4.48 11.98 14.95
CA ILE A 66 4.69 11.17 16.16
C ILE A 66 6.15 11.13 16.63
N ALA A 67 7.04 11.90 15.99
CA ALA A 67 8.49 11.88 16.21
C ALA A 67 9.05 10.45 16.18
N TYR A 68 8.73 9.71 15.12
CA TYR A 68 9.27 8.39 14.87
C TYR A 68 10.79 8.47 14.69
N PRO A 69 11.58 7.46 15.15
CA PRO A 69 13.04 7.55 15.10
C PRO A 69 13.57 7.74 13.68
N PHE A 70 14.43 8.75 13.48
CA PHE A 70 14.90 9.16 12.15
C PHE A 70 15.47 8.01 11.31
N ARG A 71 16.29 7.13 11.89
CA ARG A 71 16.84 5.97 11.16
C ARG A 71 15.74 5.01 10.72
N ALA A 72 14.76 4.74 11.59
CA ALA A 72 13.66 3.85 11.27
C ALA A 72 12.70 4.47 10.24
N LEU A 73 12.52 5.79 10.25
CA LEU A 73 11.82 6.52 9.20
C LEU A 73 12.53 6.36 7.84
N LYS A 74 13.85 6.57 7.79
CA LYS A 74 14.63 6.40 6.55
C LYS A 74 14.56 4.97 6.01
N ASP A 75 14.56 3.96 6.89
CA ASP A 75 14.39 2.56 6.49
C ASP A 75 12.97 2.28 5.94
N HIS A 76 11.95 3.00 6.40
CA HIS A 76 10.56 2.91 5.90
C HIS A 76 10.41 3.58 4.54
N GLU A 77 10.87 4.83 4.40
CA GLU A 77 10.88 5.58 3.13
C GLU A 77 11.62 4.80 2.03
N ALA A 78 12.75 4.16 2.36
CA ALA A 78 13.49 3.34 1.40
C ALA A 78 12.69 2.11 0.94
N ARG A 79 11.82 1.55 1.79
CA ARG A 79 10.90 0.48 1.39
C ARG A 79 9.83 1.02 0.45
N HIS A 80 9.21 2.15 0.78
CA HIS A 80 8.26 2.82 -0.11
C HIS A 80 8.87 3.07 -1.49
N GLN A 81 10.05 3.68 -1.54
CA GLN A 81 10.73 3.98 -2.80
C GLN A 81 10.94 2.71 -3.64
N ALA A 82 11.45 1.63 -3.05
CA ALA A 82 11.67 0.37 -3.78
C ALA A 82 10.37 -0.24 -4.35
N LEU A 83 9.23 0.07 -3.73
CA LEU A 83 7.93 -0.41 -4.16
C LEU A 83 7.32 0.48 -5.23
N GLU A 84 7.46 1.80 -5.09
CA GLU A 84 7.08 2.74 -6.14
C GLU A 84 7.84 2.43 -7.43
N GLU A 85 9.13 2.12 -7.37
CA GLU A 85 9.94 1.70 -8.52
C GLU A 85 9.39 0.42 -9.17
N GLN A 86 9.02 -0.59 -8.37
CA GLN A 86 8.41 -1.82 -8.90
C GLN A 86 7.02 -1.59 -9.51
N LEU A 87 6.21 -0.72 -8.89
CA LEU A 87 4.89 -0.35 -9.42
C LEU A 87 5.01 0.37 -10.75
N ASP A 88 6.00 1.26 -10.89
CA ASP A 88 6.26 1.98 -12.14
C ASP A 88 6.73 1.02 -13.25
N GLU A 89 7.58 0.03 -12.94
CA GLU A 89 7.96 -1.01 -13.90
C GLU A 89 6.77 -1.85 -14.39
N LEU A 90 5.89 -2.25 -13.47
CA LEU A 90 4.67 -3.00 -13.79
C LEU A 90 3.68 -2.16 -14.61
N TYR A 91 3.53 -0.88 -14.26
CA TYR A 91 2.69 0.08 -14.97
C TYR A 91 3.13 0.24 -16.42
N GLU A 92 4.42 0.48 -16.66
CA GLU A 92 4.98 0.66 -18.00
C GLU A 92 4.88 -0.63 -18.82
N ALA A 93 5.10 -1.79 -18.20
CA ALA A 93 4.95 -3.07 -18.88
C ALA A 93 3.50 -3.33 -19.31
N PHE A 94 2.53 -3.06 -18.43
CA PHE A 94 1.10 -3.24 -18.72
C PHE A 94 0.63 -2.29 -19.84
N HIS A 95 0.95 -1.00 -19.72
CA HIS A 95 0.63 0.01 -20.74
C HIS A 95 1.39 -0.18 -22.06
N GLY A 96 2.55 -0.84 -22.01
CA GLY A 96 3.32 -1.27 -23.18
C GLY A 96 2.70 -2.46 -23.93
N GLY A 97 1.53 -2.95 -23.52
CA GLY A 97 0.77 -4.00 -24.18
C GLY A 97 1.01 -5.41 -23.65
N LYS A 98 1.76 -5.59 -22.56
CA LYS A 98 1.95 -6.89 -21.89
C LYS A 98 0.81 -7.16 -20.91
N THR A 99 -0.43 -7.21 -21.39
CA THR A 99 -1.61 -7.36 -20.52
C THR A 99 -1.66 -8.71 -19.79
N GLU A 100 -0.91 -9.70 -20.26
CA GLU A 100 -0.77 -11.02 -19.64
C GLU A 100 -0.15 -10.99 -18.23
N ILE A 101 0.55 -9.91 -17.86
CA ILE A 101 1.17 -9.78 -16.52
C ILE A 101 0.17 -9.38 -15.43
N ALA A 102 -1.10 -9.16 -15.77
CA ALA A 102 -2.10 -8.71 -14.79
C ALA A 102 -2.28 -9.69 -13.62
N ALA A 103 -2.15 -11.00 -13.85
CA ALA A 103 -2.15 -11.99 -12.78
C ALA A 103 -0.97 -11.76 -11.81
N ASP A 104 0.23 -11.59 -12.36
CA ASP A 104 1.46 -11.35 -11.58
C ASP A 104 1.36 -10.03 -10.79
N ILE A 105 0.77 -8.99 -11.40
CA ILE A 105 0.48 -7.72 -10.73
C ILE A 105 -0.46 -7.92 -9.54
N SER A 106 -1.58 -8.63 -9.72
CA SER A 106 -2.56 -8.89 -8.66
C SER A 106 -1.94 -9.65 -7.48
N GLU A 107 -1.20 -10.72 -7.77
CA GLU A 107 -0.51 -11.53 -6.75
C GLU A 107 0.56 -10.72 -6.01
N PHE A 108 1.36 -9.95 -6.75
CA PHE A 108 2.37 -9.07 -6.19
C PHE A 108 1.76 -8.06 -5.22
N LEU A 109 0.75 -7.29 -5.66
CA LEU A 109 0.11 -6.25 -4.85
C LEU A 109 -0.52 -6.80 -3.57
N GLY A 110 -1.22 -7.94 -3.67
CA GLY A 110 -1.88 -8.56 -2.51
C GLY A 110 -0.88 -9.10 -1.48
N THR A 111 0.20 -9.73 -1.95
CA THR A 111 1.28 -10.23 -1.07
C THR A 111 2.05 -9.08 -0.46
N TRP A 112 2.41 -8.11 -1.30
CA TRP A 112 3.16 -6.94 -0.91
C TRP A 112 2.43 -6.14 0.17
N LEU A 113 1.17 -5.73 -0.06
CA LEU A 113 0.43 -4.87 0.86
C LEU A 113 0.33 -5.52 2.24
N ARG A 114 0.03 -6.82 2.29
CA ARG A 114 -0.05 -7.57 3.54
C ARG A 114 1.28 -7.58 4.28
N GLY A 115 2.37 -7.89 3.58
CA GLY A 115 3.71 -7.91 4.17
C GLY A 115 4.12 -6.52 4.65
N HIS A 116 3.84 -5.48 3.87
CA HIS A 116 4.15 -4.11 4.23
C HIS A 116 3.45 -3.68 5.51
N ILE A 117 2.12 -3.84 5.58
CA ILE A 117 1.34 -3.48 6.76
C ILE A 117 1.85 -4.23 8.00
N LEU A 118 1.94 -5.56 7.93
CA LEU A 118 2.24 -6.39 9.10
C LEU A 118 3.70 -6.30 9.56
N GLU A 119 4.65 -6.05 8.66
CA GLU A 119 6.08 -6.02 8.99
C GLU A 119 6.69 -4.63 9.09
N THR A 120 6.08 -3.63 8.45
CA THR A 120 6.60 -2.26 8.35
C THR A 120 5.72 -1.31 9.13
N ASP A 121 4.44 -1.21 8.81
CA ASP A 121 3.54 -0.19 9.37
C ASP A 121 3.27 -0.42 10.87
N MET A 122 3.16 -1.69 11.26
CA MET A 122 3.02 -2.07 12.67
C MET A 122 4.16 -1.56 13.57
N LYS A 123 5.34 -1.23 13.01
CA LYS A 123 6.45 -0.66 13.78
C LYS A 123 6.16 0.76 14.24
N TYR A 124 5.59 1.61 13.38
CA TYR A 124 5.22 2.97 13.78
C TYR A 124 3.99 2.96 14.70
N LYS A 125 3.06 2.00 14.51
CA LYS A 125 1.97 1.75 15.46
C LYS A 125 2.51 1.47 16.86
N ALA A 126 3.44 0.52 16.98
CA ALA A 126 4.04 0.17 18.27
C ALA A 126 4.77 1.35 18.93
N HIS A 127 5.33 2.27 18.15
CA HIS A 127 5.93 3.51 18.66
C HIS A 127 4.87 4.49 19.16
N ALA A 128 3.78 4.68 18.41
CA ALA A 128 2.65 5.53 18.80
C ALA A 128 2.00 5.04 20.11
N ASP A 129 1.76 3.73 20.22
CA ASP A 129 1.18 3.11 21.43
C ASP A 129 2.04 3.40 22.67
N LYS A 130 3.37 3.25 22.56
CA LYS A 130 4.31 3.56 23.67
C LYS A 130 4.28 5.02 24.09
N LYS A 131 4.08 5.96 23.16
CA LYS A 131 3.95 7.38 23.48
C LYS A 131 2.62 7.73 24.17
N SER A 132 1.57 6.96 23.90
CA SER A 132 0.24 7.16 24.50
C SER A 132 0.10 6.53 25.90
N ALA A 133 1.02 5.63 26.28
CA ALA A 133 1.01 5.03 27.61
C ALA A 133 1.33 6.07 28.70
N PRO A 134 0.56 6.12 29.81
CA PRO A 134 0.87 7.02 30.92
C PRO A 134 2.26 6.69 31.52
N PRO A 135 3.01 7.69 32.01
CA PRO A 135 4.28 7.43 32.69
C PRO A 135 4.04 6.56 33.93
N THR A 136 4.74 5.42 34.00
CA THR A 136 4.79 4.52 35.16
C THR A 136 5.48 5.16 36.35
#